data_AF-A0A1B6CTK9-F1
#
_entry.id   AF-A0A1B6CTK9-F1
#
_cell.length_a   1.000
_cell.length_b   1.000
_cell.length_c   1.000
_cell.angle_alpha   90.00
_cell.angle_beta   90.00
_cell.angle_gamma   90.00
#
_symmetry.space_group_name_H-M   'P 1'
#
loop_
_entity.id
_entity.type
_entity.pdbx_description
1 polymer ?
#
loop_
_entity_poly.entity_id
_entity_poly.type
_entity_poly.pdbx_seq_one_letter_code
_entity_poly.pdbx_strand_id
1 'polypeptide(L)'
;SLSNVYKASFVAMEAGSDFIKTSTGKEVINATLTTGLVMCRAIKDYYKISGRKVGLKPAGGLKTAQDCIDWLILVKEELGSLSNVYKASFVAMEAGSDFIKTSTGKEVINATLTTGLVMCRAIKDYYKISGRKVGLKPAGGLKTAQDCIDWLILVKEELG
;
A
#
# COMPACT_ATOMS: atom_id res chain seq x y z
N SER A 1 -10.45 17.27 -11.55
CA SER A 1 -10.53 17.36 -10.07
C SER A 1 -10.59 15.96 -9.47
N LEU A 2 -10.21 15.78 -8.20
CA LEU A 2 -10.26 14.47 -7.53
C LEU A 2 -11.70 13.90 -7.45
N SER A 3 -12.71 14.75 -7.28
CA SER A 3 -14.12 14.33 -7.33
C SER A 3 -14.49 13.68 -8.67
N ASN A 4 -14.01 14.24 -9.79
CA ASN A 4 -14.26 13.67 -11.11
C ASN A 4 -13.54 12.32 -11.30
N VAL A 5 -12.35 12.14 -10.72
CA VAL A 5 -11.63 10.86 -10.76
C VAL A 5 -12.43 9.77 -10.04
N TYR A 6 -12.99 10.07 -8.86
CA TYR A 6 -13.85 9.14 -8.13
C TYR A 6 -15.07 8.75 -8.96
N LYS A 7 -15.82 9.73 -9.47
CA LYS A 7 -17.03 9.50 -10.28
C LYS A 7 -16.72 8.70 -11.55
N ALA A 8 -15.65 9.05 -12.26
CA ALA A 8 -15.22 8.35 -13.46
C ALA A 8 -14.83 6.89 -13.16
N SER A 9 -14.14 6.66 -12.03
CA SER A 9 -13.82 5.30 -11.59
C SER A 9 -15.09 4.49 -11.32
N PHE A 10 -16.07 5.09 -10.64
CA PHE A 10 -17.34 4.46 -10.32
C PHE A 10 -18.12 4.09 -11.59
N VAL A 11 -18.28 5.03 -12.52
CA VAL A 11 -18.96 4.81 -13.82
C VAL A 11 -18.27 3.71 -14.62
N ALA A 12 -16.93 3.65 -14.62
CA ALA A 12 -16.20 2.60 -15.32
C ALA A 12 -16.44 1.21 -14.71
N MET A 13 -16.61 1.11 -13.39
CA MET A 13 -16.94 -0.17 -12.73
C MET A 13 -18.39 -0.59 -12.99
N GLU A 14 -19.34 0.36 -12.96
CA GLU A 14 -20.74 0.12 -13.36
C GLU A 14 -20.85 -0.36 -14.81
N ALA A 15 -20.03 0.19 -15.70
CA ALA A 15 -19.91 -0.27 -17.09
C ALA A 15 -19.23 -1.65 -17.23
N GLY A 16 -18.80 -2.25 -16.13
CA GLY A 16 -18.31 -3.63 -16.08
C GLY A 16 -16.79 -3.78 -16.14
N SER A 17 -16.01 -2.73 -15.89
CA SER A 17 -14.54 -2.84 -15.87
C SER A 17 -14.03 -3.68 -14.71
N ASP A 18 -13.14 -4.63 -15.00
CA ASP A 18 -12.47 -5.46 -13.99
C ASP A 18 -11.25 -4.76 -13.36
N PHE A 19 -10.72 -3.74 -14.04
CA PHE A 19 -9.59 -2.95 -13.55
C PHE A 19 -9.78 -1.46 -13.79
N ILE A 20 -9.43 -0.66 -12.78
CA ILE A 20 -9.29 0.78 -12.91
C ILE A 20 -7.80 1.11 -13.08
N LYS A 21 -7.46 1.72 -14.22
CA LYS A 21 -6.07 2.05 -14.55
C LYS A 21 -5.76 3.50 -14.21
N THR A 22 -4.60 3.77 -13.62
CA THR A 22 -4.09 5.14 -13.50
C THR A 22 -3.52 5.59 -14.87
N SER A 23 -3.39 6.89 -15.11
CA SER A 23 -3.00 7.50 -16.41
C SER A 23 -1.96 6.69 -17.20
N THR A 24 -2.23 6.39 -18.48
CA THR A 24 -1.20 5.85 -19.39
C THR A 24 -0.31 7.02 -19.79
N GLY A 25 0.98 7.00 -19.44
CA GLY A 25 1.98 8.09 -19.58
C GLY A 25 2.18 8.70 -20.98
N LYS A 26 1.09 9.13 -21.59
CA LYS A 26 0.93 9.87 -22.85
C LYS A 26 0.63 11.35 -22.57
N GLU A 27 0.41 11.71 -21.30
CA GLU A 27 0.13 13.09 -20.88
C GLU A 27 1.20 13.60 -19.90
N VAL A 28 1.37 14.92 -19.88
CA VAL A 28 2.39 15.64 -19.10
C VAL A 28 2.22 15.44 -17.59
N ILE A 29 0.97 15.24 -17.12
CA ILE A 29 0.64 14.97 -15.72
C ILE A 29 0.50 13.45 -15.54
N ASN A 30 1.52 12.82 -14.95
CA ASN A 30 1.51 11.40 -14.63
C ASN A 30 0.58 11.06 -13.45
N ALA A 31 0.29 9.78 -13.27
CA ALA A 31 -0.46 9.28 -12.13
C ALA A 31 0.22 9.65 -10.80
N THR A 32 -0.48 10.40 -9.94
CA THR A 32 -0.02 10.73 -8.59
C THR A 32 -0.61 9.74 -7.57
N LEU A 33 0.09 9.50 -6.46
CA LEU A 33 -0.41 8.67 -5.36
C LEU A 33 -1.78 9.17 -4.85
N THR A 34 -1.99 10.49 -4.81
CA THR A 34 -3.28 11.09 -4.42
C THR A 34 -4.42 10.70 -5.36
N THR A 35 -4.14 10.58 -6.66
CA THR A 35 -5.13 10.09 -7.63
C THR A 35 -5.39 8.61 -7.41
N GLY A 36 -4.32 7.83 -7.22
CA GLY A 36 -4.39 6.41 -6.88
C GLY A 36 -5.26 6.12 -5.66
N LEU A 37 -5.09 6.91 -4.60
CA LEU A 37 -5.90 6.83 -3.38
C LEU A 37 -7.38 6.96 -3.69
N VAL A 38 -7.76 8.00 -4.43
CA VAL A 38 -9.17 8.28 -4.74
C VAL A 38 -9.77 7.15 -5.59
N MET A 39 -8.99 6.58 -6.50
CA MET A 39 -9.41 5.42 -7.29
C MET A 39 -9.58 4.18 -6.40
N CYS A 40 -8.66 3.92 -5.46
CA CYS A 40 -8.78 2.84 -4.48
C CYS A 40 -10.02 3.01 -3.61
N ARG A 41 -10.31 4.22 -3.12
CA ARG A 41 -11.52 4.48 -2.33
C ARG A 41 -12.80 4.23 -3.13
N ALA A 42 -12.84 4.65 -4.40
CA ALA A 42 -13.95 4.34 -5.29
C ALA A 42 -14.14 2.83 -5.45
N ILE A 43 -13.06 2.08 -5.70
CA ILE A 43 -13.10 0.60 -5.79
C ILE A 43 -13.63 -0.03 -4.49
N LYS A 44 -13.14 0.44 -3.34
CA LYS A 44 -13.55 -0.04 -2.02
C LYS A 44 -15.05 0.18 -1.78
N ASP A 45 -15.55 1.37 -2.11
CA ASP A 45 -16.96 1.70 -1.93
C ASP A 45 -17.84 0.93 -2.92
N TYR A 46 -17.40 0.80 -4.17
CA TYR A 46 -18.08 -0.03 -5.17
C TYR A 46 -18.19 -1.49 -4.71
N TYR A 47 -17.12 -2.06 -4.12
CA TYR A 47 -17.17 -3.42 -3.57
C TYR A 47 -18.19 -3.55 -2.43
N LYS A 48 -18.31 -2.55 -1.54
CA LYS A 48 -19.30 -2.58 -0.44
C LYS A 48 -20.75 -2.60 -0.95
N ILE A 49 -21.01 -1.96 -2.10
CA ILE A 49 -22.35 -1.84 -2.67
C ILE A 49 -22.68 -3.04 -3.57
N SER A 50 -21.74 -3.45 -4.43
CA SER A 50 -21.97 -4.44 -5.48
C SER A 50 -21.50 -5.86 -5.14
N GLY A 51 -20.60 -6.00 -4.17
CA GLY A 51 -19.87 -7.25 -3.91
C GLY A 51 -18.86 -7.64 -5.00
N ARG A 52 -18.75 -6.88 -6.10
CA ARG A 52 -17.85 -7.17 -7.21
C ARG A 52 -16.43 -6.68 -6.90
N LYS A 53 -15.46 -7.57 -7.06
CA LYS A 53 -14.04 -7.24 -6.89
C LYS A 53 -13.51 -6.61 -8.18
N VAL A 54 -12.92 -5.42 -8.03
CA VAL A 54 -12.27 -4.67 -9.11
C VAL A 54 -10.83 -4.37 -8.67
N GLY A 55 -9.87 -4.54 -9.57
CA GLY A 55 -8.46 -4.27 -9.29
C GLY A 55 -8.05 -2.83 -9.62
N LEU A 56 -7.02 -2.32 -8.94
CA LEU A 56 -6.29 -1.14 -9.42
C LEU A 56 -5.11 -1.61 -10.27
N LYS A 57 -4.93 -1.01 -11.46
CA LYS A 57 -3.72 -1.14 -12.28
C LYS A 57 -2.94 0.18 -12.25
N PRO A 58 -1.96 0.35 -11.35
CA PRO A 58 -1.06 1.49 -11.41
C PRO A 58 -0.27 1.45 -12.73
N ALA A 59 -0.29 2.57 -13.44
CA ALA A 59 0.39 2.83 -14.70
C ALA A 59 0.80 4.31 -14.77
N GLY A 60 1.92 4.57 -15.45
CA GLY A 60 2.52 5.90 -15.58
C GLY A 60 3.29 6.32 -14.32
N GLY A 61 4.45 6.96 -14.50
CA GLY A 61 5.21 7.54 -13.39
C GLY A 61 5.97 6.58 -12.45
N LEU A 62 5.87 5.26 -12.65
CA LEU A 62 6.66 4.23 -11.95
C LEU A 62 8.08 4.20 -12.52
N LYS A 63 8.98 5.06 -12.03
CA LYS A 63 10.34 5.20 -12.58
C LYS A 63 11.38 4.45 -11.76
N THR A 64 11.12 4.25 -10.48
CA THR A 64 12.04 3.66 -9.52
C THR A 64 11.38 2.51 -8.76
N ALA A 65 12.20 1.63 -8.16
CA ALA A 65 11.70 0.61 -7.24
C ALA A 65 10.91 1.23 -6.07
N GLN A 66 11.32 2.41 -5.61
CA GLN A 66 10.62 3.14 -4.56
C GLN A 66 9.21 3.56 -4.98
N ASP A 67 9.01 3.99 -6.24
CA ASP A 67 7.67 4.33 -6.74
C ASP A 67 6.75 3.10 -6.72
N CYS A 68 7.26 1.94 -7.15
CA CYS A 68 6.51 0.69 -7.11
C CYS A 68 6.11 0.32 -5.68
N ILE A 69 7.00 0.50 -4.70
CA ILE A 69 6.73 0.24 -3.29
C ILE A 69 5.64 1.17 -2.76
N ASP A 70 5.72 2.47 -3.04
CA ASP A 70 4.74 3.44 -2.57
C ASP A 70 3.34 3.15 -3.13
N TRP A 71 3.24 2.79 -4.41
CA TRP A 71 1.98 2.37 -5.04
C TRP A 71 1.44 1.07 -4.45
N LEU A 72 2.32 0.10 -4.21
CA LEU A 72 1.95 -1.19 -3.63
C LEU A 72 1.42 -1.03 -2.21
N ILE A 73 2.06 -0.19 -1.39
CA ILE A 73 1.59 0.15 -0.04
C ILE A 73 0.22 0.81 -0.12
N LEU A 74 0.03 1.82 -0.97
CA LEU A 74 -1.25 2.53 -1.12
C LEU A 74 -2.40 1.59 -1.49
N VAL A 75 -2.21 0.72 -2.49
CA VAL A 75 -3.24 -0.24 -2.92
C VAL A 75 -3.57 -1.21 -1.79
N LYS A 76 -2.56 -1.68 -1.08
CA LYS A 76 -2.70 -2.62 0.04
C LYS A 76 -3.41 -1.99 1.24
N GLU A 77 -3.11 -0.74 1.59
CA GLU A 77 -3.78 -0.05 2.69
C GLU A 77 -5.27 0.19 2.42
N GLU A 78 -5.61 0.51 1.17
CA GLU A 78 -6.99 0.83 0.83
C GLU A 78 -7.82 -0.41 0.47
N LEU A 79 -7.24 -1.38 -0.25
CA LEU A 79 -7.93 -2.54 -0.86
C LEU A 79 -7.45 -3.90 -0.35
N GLY A 80 -6.34 -3.97 0.40
CA GLY A 80 -5.66 -5.21 0.74
C GLY A 80 -6.19 -5.93 1.98
N SER A 81 -5.90 -7.23 2.03
CA SER A 81 -5.99 -8.05 3.25
C SER A 81 -4.60 -8.19 3.89
N LEU A 82 -4.55 -8.67 5.14
CA LEU A 82 -3.27 -9.00 5.80
C LEU A 82 -2.40 -9.99 5.01
N SER A 83 -3.00 -10.89 4.21
CA SER A 83 -2.21 -11.79 3.33
C SER A 83 -1.48 -11.01 2.23
N ASN A 84 -2.15 -10.02 1.63
CA ASN A 84 -1.52 -9.13 0.65
C ASN A 84 -0.45 -8.27 1.30
N VAL A 85 -0.61 -7.93 2.59
CA VAL A 85 0.39 -7.19 3.36
C VAL A 85 1.72 -7.93 3.39
N TYR A 86 1.68 -9.21 3.73
CA TYR A 86 2.85 -10.07 3.78
C TYR A 86 3.53 -10.19 2.40
N LYS A 87 2.76 -10.56 1.36
CA LYS A 87 3.29 -10.78 0.01
C LYS A 87 3.95 -9.54 -0.56
N ALA A 88 3.33 -8.39 -0.38
CA ALA A 88 3.87 -7.11 -0.84
C ALA A 88 5.21 -6.78 -0.17
N SER A 89 5.30 -6.99 1.15
CA SER A 89 6.55 -6.77 1.90
C SER A 89 7.64 -7.72 1.42
N PHE A 90 7.32 -8.98 1.19
CA PHE A 90 8.26 -9.97 0.67
C PHE A 90 8.81 -9.58 -0.71
N VAL A 91 7.92 -9.26 -1.66
CA VAL A 91 8.31 -8.83 -3.02
C VAL A 91 9.16 -7.56 -2.99
N ALA A 92 8.85 -6.61 -2.11
CA ALA A 92 9.65 -5.40 -1.96
C ALA A 92 11.09 -5.70 -1.51
N MET A 93 11.29 -6.67 -0.61
CA MET A 93 12.63 -7.08 -0.16
C MET A 93 13.39 -7.83 -1.25
N GLU A 94 12.72 -8.77 -1.95
CA GLU A 94 13.26 -9.44 -3.15
C GLU A 94 13.71 -8.43 -4.22
N ALA A 95 12.96 -7.33 -4.38
CA ALA A 95 13.28 -6.25 -5.30
C ALA A 95 14.42 -5.32 -4.81
N GLY A 96 15.04 -5.59 -3.66
CA GLY A 96 16.18 -4.81 -3.20
C GLY A 96 15.89 -3.80 -2.09
N SER A 97 14.72 -3.80 -1.46
CA SER A 97 14.41 -2.81 -0.40
C SER A 97 15.19 -3.06 0.88
N ASP A 98 15.87 -2.03 1.41
CA ASP A 98 16.54 -2.07 2.71
C ASP A 98 15.59 -1.81 3.89
N PHE A 99 14.47 -1.16 3.62
CA PHE A 99 13.41 -0.91 4.59
C PHE A 99 12.04 -1.16 4.00
N ILE A 100 11.16 -1.77 4.79
CA ILE A 100 9.74 -1.86 4.48
C ILE A 100 9.00 -0.83 5.32
N LYS A 101 8.25 0.05 4.66
CA LYS A 101 7.49 1.13 5.28
C LYS A 101 6.01 0.74 5.41
N THR A 102 5.38 1.06 6.54
CA THR A 102 3.99 0.64 6.82
C THR A 102 2.93 1.43 6.06
N SER A 103 3.11 2.75 5.95
CA SER A 103 2.20 3.65 5.23
C SER A 103 2.93 4.77 4.49
N THR A 104 2.22 5.54 3.69
CA THR A 104 2.76 6.77 3.07
C THR A 104 2.78 7.98 4.02
N GLY A 105 1.97 7.96 5.09
CA GLY A 105 1.76 9.07 6.03
C GLY A 105 0.92 10.23 5.49
N LYS A 106 0.27 10.05 4.33
CA LYS A 106 -0.58 11.07 3.67
C LYS A 106 -2.08 10.77 3.78
N GLU A 107 -2.44 9.75 4.54
CA GLU A 107 -3.77 9.14 4.59
C GLU A 107 -4.45 9.31 5.96
N VAL A 108 -5.78 9.26 5.97
CA VAL A 108 -6.59 9.32 7.20
C VAL A 108 -6.45 8.02 8.01
N ILE A 109 -6.36 6.88 7.32
CA ILE A 109 -6.10 5.57 7.92
C ILE A 109 -4.59 5.36 7.89
N ASN A 110 -3.99 5.25 9.08
CA ASN A 110 -2.56 5.10 9.25
C ASN A 110 -2.20 3.66 9.64
N ALA A 111 -0.90 3.37 9.69
CA ALA A 111 -0.39 2.06 10.05
C ALA A 111 -0.91 1.56 11.40
N THR A 112 -1.40 0.32 11.43
CA THR A 112 -1.79 -0.37 12.66
C THR A 112 -0.70 -1.36 13.09
N LEU A 113 -0.62 -1.66 14.39
CA LEU A 113 0.29 -2.68 14.92
C LEU A 113 0.07 -4.05 14.25
N THR A 114 -1.17 -4.38 13.89
CA THR A 114 -1.50 -5.62 13.18
C THR A 114 -0.84 -5.69 11.80
N THR A 115 -0.87 -4.59 11.04
CA THR A 115 -0.17 -4.50 9.76
C THR A 115 1.35 -4.57 9.98
N GLY A 116 1.85 -3.90 11.01
CA GLY A 116 3.24 -3.97 11.46
C GLY A 116 3.72 -5.41 11.74
N LEU A 117 2.95 -6.17 12.51
CA LEU A 117 3.25 -7.56 12.86
C LEU A 117 3.41 -8.44 11.62
N VAL A 118 2.49 -8.31 10.67
CA VAL A 118 2.55 -9.09 9.41
C VAL A 118 3.78 -8.71 8.58
N MET A 119 4.15 -7.44 8.58
CA MET A 119 5.36 -6.97 7.90
C MET A 119 6.64 -7.45 8.59
N CYS A 120 6.68 -7.44 9.93
CA CYS A 120 7.77 -8.05 10.69
C CYS A 120 7.92 -9.54 10.36
N ARG A 121 6.82 -10.30 10.32
CA ARG A 121 6.86 -11.71 9.94
C ARG A 121 7.41 -11.93 8.54
N ALA A 122 7.00 -11.10 7.58
CA ALA A 122 7.58 -11.14 6.24
C ALA A 122 9.09 -10.88 6.25
N ILE A 123 9.55 -9.85 6.98
CA ILE A 123 10.98 -9.52 7.13
C ILE A 123 11.75 -10.69 7.75
N LYS A 124 11.21 -11.27 8.83
CA LYS A 124 11.79 -12.41 9.52
C LYS A 124 11.95 -13.62 8.61
N ASP A 125 10.91 -13.94 7.83
CA ASP A 125 10.94 -15.07 6.89
C ASP A 125 11.88 -14.81 5.72
N TYR A 126 11.91 -13.59 5.19
CA TYR A 126 12.87 -13.19 4.16
C TYR A 126 14.32 -13.30 4.66
N TYR A 127 14.59 -12.89 5.90
CA TYR A 127 15.92 -13.04 6.50
C TYR A 127 16.35 -14.51 6.61
N LYS A 128 15.45 -15.41 7.00
CA LYS A 128 15.74 -16.86 7.06
C LYS A 128 16.14 -17.44 5.71
N ILE A 129 15.60 -16.91 4.62
CA ILE A 129 15.83 -17.42 3.26
C ILE A 129 17.04 -16.75 2.60
N SER A 130 17.16 -15.42 2.72
CA SER A 130 18.15 -14.62 1.99
C SER A 130 19.40 -14.27 2.80
N GLY A 131 19.34 -14.34 4.13
CA GLY A 131 20.39 -13.83 5.03
C GLY A 131 20.51 -12.30 5.06
N ARG A 132 19.68 -11.57 4.30
CA ARG A 132 19.75 -10.10 4.21
C ARG A 132 18.88 -9.44 5.27
N LYS A 133 19.47 -8.53 6.05
CA LYS A 133 18.75 -7.74 7.05
C LYS A 133 17.99 -6.59 6.38
N VAL A 134 16.71 -6.46 6.72
CA VAL A 134 15.82 -5.39 6.26
C VAL A 134 15.13 -4.78 7.47
N GLY A 135 15.06 -3.45 7.53
CA GLY A 135 14.40 -2.74 8.62
C GLY A 135 12.89 -2.56 8.41
N LEU A 136 12.14 -2.42 9.49
CA LEU A 136 10.77 -1.89 9.45
C LEU A 136 10.79 -0.40 9.74
N LYS A 137 10.09 0.40 8.93
CA LYS A 137 9.85 1.82 9.20
C LYS A 137 8.36 2.05 9.47
N PRO A 138 7.94 2.15 10.75
CA PRO A 138 6.61 2.62 11.09
C PRO A 138 6.40 4.03 10.55
N ALA A 139 5.32 4.24 9.82
CA ALA A 139 4.96 5.54 9.28
C ALA A 139 3.46 5.77 9.40
N GLY A 140 3.09 7.03 9.62
CA GLY A 140 1.71 7.50 9.75
C GLY A 140 1.13 7.31 11.15
N GLY A 141 0.45 8.33 11.67
CA GLY A 141 -0.40 8.22 12.86
C GLY A 141 0.28 8.11 14.22
N LEU A 142 1.62 8.09 14.29
CA LEU A 142 2.37 8.17 15.55
C LEU A 142 2.20 9.57 16.16
N LYS A 143 1.37 9.70 17.21
CA LYS A 143 1.03 10.99 17.82
C LYS A 143 1.54 11.11 19.25
N THR A 144 1.79 9.99 19.91
CA THR A 144 2.19 9.93 21.31
C THR A 144 3.48 9.15 21.48
N ALA A 145 4.16 9.37 22.61
CA ALA A 145 5.31 8.56 22.99
C ALA A 145 4.94 7.07 23.18
N GLN A 146 3.72 6.80 23.65
CA GLN A 146 3.22 5.43 23.79
C GLN A 146 3.15 4.71 22.45
N ASP A 147 2.66 5.38 21.39
CA ASP A 147 2.64 4.79 20.05
C ASP A 147 4.05 4.35 19.63
N CYS A 148 5.06 5.21 19.85
CA CYS A 148 6.45 4.88 19.53
C CYS A 148 6.96 3.68 20.33
N ILE A 149 6.61 3.58 21.62
CA ILE A 149 7.00 2.47 22.48
C ILE A 149 6.36 1.17 21.98
N ASP A 150 5.08 1.18 21.63
CA ASP A 150 4.36 0.00 21.15
C ASP A 150 4.98 -0.55 19.85
N TRP A 151 5.34 0.34 18.93
CA TRP A 151 6.05 -0.02 17.70
C TRP A 151 7.46 -0.55 17.98
N LEU A 152 8.18 0.04 18.93
CA LEU A 152 9.51 -0.43 19.32
C LEU A 152 9.47 -1.83 19.92
N ILE A 153 8.50 -2.07 20.82
CA ILE A 153 8.26 -3.40 21.42
C ILE A 153 7.97 -4.40 20.31
N LEU A 154 7.04 -4.10 19.40
CA LEU A 154 6.70 -4.98 18.29
C LEU A 154 7.92 -5.39 17.46
N VAL A 155 8.77 -4.42 17.09
CA VAL A 155 9.98 -4.69 16.30
C VAL A 155 10.95 -5.57 17.08
N LYS A 156 11.20 -5.22 18.35
CA LYS A 156 12.14 -5.95 19.21
C LYS A 156 11.70 -7.39 19.45
N GLU A 157 10.42 -7.63 19.70
CA GLU A 157 9.89 -8.98 19.96
C GLU A 157 9.91 -9.86 18.69
N GLU A 158 9.62 -9.29 17.52
CA GLU A 158 9.54 -10.08 16.29
C GLU A 158 10.89 -10.27 15.58
N LEU A 159 11.72 -9.23 15.55
CA LEU A 159 12.94 -9.15 14.74
C LEU A 159 14.24 -9.18 15.54
N GLY A 160 14.20 -8.96 16.86
CA GLY A 160 15.39 -8.83 17.73
C GLY A 160 16.03 -7.46 17.67
#